data_AF-G0PJC4-F1
#
_entry.id   AF-G0PJC4-F1
#
_cell.length_a   1.000
_cell.length_b   1.000
_cell.length_c   1.000
_cell.angle_alpha   90.00
_cell.angle_beta   90.00
_cell.angle_gamma   90.00
#
_symmetry.space_group_name_H-M   'P 1'
#
loop_
_entity.id
_entity.type
_entity.pdbx_description
1 polymer ?
#
loop_
_entity_poly.entity_id
_entity_poly.type
_entity_poly.pdbx_seq_one_letter_code
_entity_poly.pdbx_strand_id
1 'polypeptide(L)'
;GIPIDFTAAKLKSGAGENVIYILSALADAALIHVGFKWEKMIPPKEEDEDTAVDEQDDDDDNEDVTEDPTSFLDDEDDDNVIEIDLKAQGVVTESKDPLKSVLQSNTDSISWKQEVERVAPQLKITLRQDAKDWRLHLEQMNSMHKNVEQKVGNVGPDLEIISKGIAKTLERISTREKSLNTQLSSMMNKFKRATDTRAELREKYKAASVGVSSRTETLDRISDDIEQLKQQIEEQGAKSSDGAPLTMNVQIGVLEQSILNTYLRDHFNFSANLLNIL
;
A
#
# COMPACT_ATOMS: atom_id res chain seq x y z
N GLY A 1 -35.51 1.41 7.42
CA GLY A 1 -35.11 0.38 6.42
C GLY A 1 -34.19 1.04 5.42
N ILE A 2 -33.21 0.31 4.88
CA ILE A 2 -32.23 0.85 3.92
C ILE A 2 -32.91 0.95 2.53
N PRO A 3 -32.92 2.11 1.86
CA PRO A 3 -33.44 2.21 0.49
C PRO A 3 -32.48 1.49 -0.47
N ILE A 4 -33.02 0.57 -1.27
CA ILE A 4 -32.25 -0.24 -2.22
C ILE A 4 -32.87 -0.13 -3.61
N ASP A 5 -32.05 0.22 -4.60
CA ASP A 5 -32.43 0.36 -6.03
C ASP A 5 -31.98 -0.85 -6.88
N PHE A 6 -32.02 -2.04 -6.29
CA PHE A 6 -31.63 -3.25 -7.00
C PHE A 6 -32.39 -4.48 -6.55
N THR A 7 -32.59 -5.41 -7.48
CA THR A 7 -33.29 -6.68 -7.25
C THR A 7 -32.42 -7.67 -6.45
N ALA A 8 -33.06 -8.50 -5.62
CA ALA A 8 -32.39 -9.52 -4.79
C ALA A 8 -31.48 -10.49 -5.57
N ALA A 9 -31.69 -10.67 -6.87
CA ALA A 9 -30.83 -11.48 -7.73
C ALA A 9 -29.37 -10.97 -7.75
N LYS A 10 -29.15 -9.65 -7.62
CA LYS A 10 -27.79 -9.04 -7.62
C LYS A 10 -27.03 -9.28 -6.31
N LEU A 11 -27.71 -9.70 -5.24
CA LEU A 11 -27.08 -10.07 -3.96
C LEU A 11 -26.67 -11.54 -3.90
N LYS A 12 -27.16 -12.38 -4.82
CA LYS A 12 -26.90 -13.83 -4.84
C LYS A 12 -25.42 -14.17 -5.05
N SER A 13 -24.65 -13.25 -5.67
CA SER A 13 -23.22 -13.42 -5.89
C SER A 13 -22.39 -13.34 -4.60
N GLY A 14 -22.95 -12.82 -3.50
CA GLY A 14 -22.25 -12.68 -2.20
C GLY A 14 -21.05 -11.71 -2.21
N ALA A 15 -20.74 -11.10 -3.36
CA ALA A 15 -19.64 -10.17 -3.55
C ALA A 15 -20.05 -9.13 -4.61
N GLY A 16 -19.50 -7.92 -4.49
CA GLY A 16 -19.76 -6.80 -5.40
C GLY A 16 -20.30 -5.56 -4.69
N GLU A 17 -20.37 -4.45 -5.43
CA GLU A 17 -20.71 -3.12 -4.94
C GLU A 17 -22.05 -3.08 -4.17
N ASN A 18 -23.09 -3.75 -4.68
CA ASN A 18 -24.40 -3.80 -4.03
C ASN A 18 -24.36 -4.51 -2.67
N VAL A 19 -23.51 -5.53 -2.50
CA VAL A 19 -23.34 -6.27 -1.23
C VAL A 19 -22.54 -5.42 -0.24
N ILE A 20 -21.48 -4.76 -0.72
CA ILE A 20 -20.65 -3.85 0.09
C ILE A 20 -21.48 -2.66 0.59
N TYR A 21 -22.33 -2.08 -0.26
CA TYR A 21 -23.22 -0.99 0.10
C TYR A 21 -24.16 -1.37 1.26
N ILE A 22 -24.80 -2.54 1.20
CA ILE A 22 -25.66 -3.03 2.29
C ILE A 22 -24.84 -3.26 3.56
N LEU A 23 -23.67 -3.88 3.46
CA LEU A 23 -22.82 -4.16 4.61
C LEU A 23 -22.35 -2.87 5.29
N SER A 24 -21.98 -1.85 4.50
CA SER A 24 -21.61 -0.53 5.03
C SER A 24 -22.79 0.13 5.74
N ALA A 25 -23.96 0.18 5.10
CA ALA A 25 -25.14 0.80 5.70
C ALA A 25 -25.62 0.07 6.97
N LEU A 26 -25.47 -1.26 7.02
CA LEU A 26 -25.77 -2.06 8.19
C LEU A 26 -24.74 -1.86 9.31
N ALA A 27 -23.45 -1.75 8.96
CA ALA A 27 -22.38 -1.44 9.90
C ALA A 27 -22.59 -0.04 10.52
N ASP A 28 -22.93 0.97 9.72
CA ASP A 28 -23.24 2.31 10.20
C ASP A 28 -24.45 2.31 11.15
N ALA A 29 -25.52 1.59 10.79
CA ALA A 29 -26.69 1.43 11.65
C ALA A 29 -26.35 0.72 12.98
N ALA A 30 -25.46 -0.28 12.93
CA ALA A 30 -24.98 -0.97 14.13
C ALA A 30 -24.12 -0.06 15.01
N LEU A 31 -23.21 0.73 14.41
CA LEU A 31 -22.37 1.68 15.13
C LEU A 31 -23.21 2.77 15.82
N ILE A 32 -24.27 3.25 15.17
CA ILE A 32 -25.23 4.18 15.76
C ILE A 32 -25.96 3.54 16.95
N HIS A 33 -26.43 2.29 16.82
CA HIS A 33 -27.13 1.59 17.90
C HIS A 33 -26.22 1.31 19.11
N VAL A 34 -24.93 1.07 18.88
CA VAL A 34 -23.92 0.86 19.94
C VAL A 34 -23.48 2.18 20.56
N GLY A 35 -23.86 3.34 19.99
CA GLY A 35 -23.43 4.65 20.48
C GLY A 35 -21.94 4.91 20.27
N PHE A 36 -21.37 4.28 19.24
CA PHE A 36 -19.94 4.38 18.95
C PHE A 36 -19.54 5.82 18.60
N LYS A 37 -18.47 6.31 19.21
CA LYS A 37 -17.85 7.60 18.89
C LYS A 37 -16.44 7.36 18.41
N TRP A 38 -16.08 8.01 17.31
CA TRP A 38 -14.72 8.00 16.80
C TRP A 38 -13.82 8.75 17.78
N GLU A 39 -12.95 8.03 18.47
CA GLU A 39 -11.93 8.62 19.33
C GLU A 39 -10.79 9.17 18.45
N LYS A 40 -10.30 10.37 18.78
CA LYS A 40 -9.24 11.01 18.00
C LYS A 40 -7.97 10.18 18.14
N MET A 41 -7.48 9.65 17.02
CA MET A 41 -6.26 8.86 16.97
C MET A 41 -5.11 9.69 17.55
N ILE A 42 -4.51 9.20 18.64
CA ILE A 42 -3.31 9.77 19.23
C ILE A 42 -2.14 9.27 18.37
N PRO A 43 -1.43 10.15 17.65
CA PRO A 43 -0.25 9.74 16.89
C PRO A 43 0.77 9.13 17.87
N PRO A 44 1.35 7.97 17.57
CA PRO A 44 2.48 7.46 18.34
C PRO A 44 3.60 8.50 18.29
N LYS A 45 4.22 8.79 19.43
CA LYS A 45 5.40 9.68 19.48
C LYS A 45 6.49 9.07 18.60
N GLU A 46 6.90 9.80 17.58
CA GLU A 46 8.13 9.52 16.85
C GLU A 46 9.29 9.78 17.82
N GLU A 47 10.11 8.75 18.10
CA GLU A 47 11.39 8.94 18.78
C GLU A 47 12.37 9.49 17.73
N ASP A 48 12.53 10.81 17.71
CA ASP A 48 13.53 11.48 16.89
C ASP A 48 14.92 11.18 17.45
N GLU A 49 15.60 10.16 16.90
CA GLU A 49 17.06 10.11 16.89
C GLU A 49 17.57 11.25 15.98
N ASP A 50 18.48 12.06 16.52
CA ASP A 50 19.23 13.15 15.86
C ASP A 50 18.55 14.53 15.74
N THR A 51 18.65 15.34 16.80
CA THR A 51 19.00 16.76 16.62
C THR A 51 19.89 17.25 17.76
N ALA A 52 21.06 17.74 17.37
CA ALA A 52 22.06 18.33 18.24
C ALA A 52 21.53 19.59 18.94
N VAL A 53 21.85 19.67 20.22
CA VAL A 53 21.89 20.87 21.06
C VAL A 53 22.57 22.04 20.34
N ASP A 54 21.85 23.14 20.11
CA ASP A 54 22.32 24.49 20.50
C ASP A 54 21.20 25.55 20.52
N GLU A 55 21.07 26.16 21.70
CA GLU A 55 20.71 27.53 22.11
C GLU A 55 19.72 28.43 21.30
N GLN A 56 18.59 28.72 22.00
CA GLN A 56 18.13 30.07 22.43
C GLN A 56 16.83 30.68 21.84
N ASP A 57 16.10 31.34 22.75
CA ASP A 57 14.85 32.16 22.71
C ASP A 57 13.56 31.39 23.03
N ASP A 58 13.07 31.38 24.26
CA ASP A 58 12.46 32.44 25.11
C ASP A 58 10.93 32.56 24.93
N ASP A 59 10.27 32.50 26.10
CA ASP A 59 8.93 32.97 26.49
C ASP A 59 7.65 32.10 26.32
N ASP A 60 6.82 32.22 27.37
CA ASP A 60 5.44 31.78 27.64
C ASP A 60 5.17 30.27 27.79
N ASP A 61 4.55 29.76 28.86
CA ASP A 61 3.79 30.37 29.94
C ASP A 61 3.74 29.38 31.12
N ASN A 62 4.07 29.88 32.30
CA ASN A 62 3.98 29.16 33.57
C ASN A 62 2.75 29.71 34.30
N GLU A 63 1.60 29.04 34.17
CA GLU A 63 0.42 29.38 34.98
C GLU A 63 -0.28 28.12 35.52
N ASP A 64 -0.12 27.96 36.83
CA ASP A 64 -1.10 27.44 37.79
C ASP A 64 -1.49 25.95 37.75
N VAL A 65 -0.76 25.16 38.55
CA VAL A 65 -1.33 23.99 39.22
C VAL A 65 -1.03 24.10 40.71
N THR A 66 -1.89 24.80 41.45
CA THR A 66 -2.06 24.58 42.89
C THR A 66 -2.44 23.12 43.15
N GLU A 67 -1.52 22.37 43.75
CA GLU A 67 -1.81 21.08 44.38
C GLU A 67 -2.56 21.33 45.69
N ASP A 68 -3.86 21.04 45.70
CA ASP A 68 -4.65 20.81 46.90
C ASP A 68 -4.65 19.29 47.17
N PRO A 69 -3.86 18.78 48.13
CA PRO A 69 -4.00 17.40 48.56
C PRO A 69 -5.26 17.31 49.40
N THR A 70 -6.34 16.90 48.72
CA THR A 70 -7.59 16.43 49.31
C THR A 70 -7.35 15.66 50.60
N SER A 71 -7.72 16.34 51.68
CA SER A 71 -8.11 15.84 52.99
C SER A 71 -8.95 14.56 52.86
N PHE A 72 -8.29 13.42 52.96
CA PHE A 72 -8.92 12.12 53.20
C PHE A 72 -7.99 11.28 54.06
N LEU A 73 -7.93 11.59 55.36
CA LEU A 73 -7.81 10.63 56.46
C LEU A 73 -8.20 11.40 57.74
N ASP A 74 -9.51 11.53 57.90
CA ASP A 74 -10.16 11.69 59.20
C ASP A 74 -10.02 10.34 59.92
N ASP A 75 -9.19 10.30 60.97
CA ASP A 75 -9.17 9.25 61.98
C ASP A 75 -8.79 9.95 63.31
N GLU A 76 -9.72 10.79 63.80
CA GLU A 76 -9.83 11.12 65.22
C GLU A 76 -10.24 9.84 65.97
N ASP A 77 -9.28 9.05 66.44
CA ASP A 77 -9.40 8.17 67.63
C ASP A 77 -8.08 7.38 67.81
N ASP A 78 -7.07 8.02 68.40
CA ASP A 78 -5.90 7.30 68.96
C ASP A 78 -5.54 7.83 70.36
N ASP A 79 -6.56 7.94 71.21
CA ASP A 79 -6.45 8.29 72.63
C ASP A 79 -6.17 7.05 73.51
N ASN A 80 -5.34 6.12 73.03
CA ASN A 80 -4.92 4.99 73.85
C ASN A 80 -3.48 4.52 73.61
N VAL A 81 -2.56 5.47 73.45
CA VAL A 81 -1.12 5.24 73.69
C VAL A 81 -0.94 4.94 75.17
N ILE A 82 -0.75 3.66 75.52
CA ILE A 82 -0.32 3.26 76.85
C ILE A 82 1.15 3.66 76.99
N GLU A 83 1.38 4.90 77.43
CA GLU A 83 2.69 5.38 77.86
C GLU A 83 3.02 4.71 79.20
N ILE A 84 3.88 3.68 79.17
CA ILE A 84 4.41 3.05 80.37
C ILE A 84 5.46 4.00 80.96
N ASP A 85 5.05 4.82 81.93
CA ASP A 85 5.97 5.68 82.68
C ASP A 85 6.95 4.83 83.52
N LEU A 86 8.14 4.60 82.98
CA LEU A 86 9.24 3.90 83.64
C LEU A 86 9.99 4.76 84.70
N LYS A 87 9.48 5.94 85.09
CA LYS A 87 10.18 6.83 86.04
C LYS A 87 9.66 6.81 87.47
N ALA A 88 8.65 6.01 87.79
CA ALA A 88 8.17 5.84 89.16
C ALA A 88 8.95 4.76 89.94
N GLN A 89 10.28 4.87 90.02
CA GLN A 89 11.05 4.13 91.03
C GLN A 89 12.27 4.93 91.48
N GLY A 90 12.04 5.83 92.43
CA GLY A 90 13.08 6.73 92.93
C GLY A 90 12.73 7.38 94.26
N VAL A 91 12.21 6.62 95.22
CA VAL A 91 12.23 7.03 96.64
C VAL A 91 13.05 5.99 97.40
N VAL A 92 14.36 6.19 97.39
CA VAL A 92 15.32 5.45 98.22
C VAL A 92 15.28 6.09 99.61
N THR A 93 14.48 5.54 100.51
CA THR A 93 14.65 5.78 101.95
C THR A 93 15.77 4.87 102.44
N GLU A 94 16.90 5.45 102.81
CA GLU A 94 18.04 4.75 103.41
C GLU A 94 17.58 3.87 104.59
N SER A 95 17.60 2.56 104.40
CA SER A 95 17.44 1.57 105.45
C SER A 95 18.67 0.66 105.43
N LYS A 96 19.39 0.60 106.55
CA LYS A 96 20.54 -0.30 106.74
C LYS A 96 20.08 -1.76 106.54
N ASP A 97 20.85 -2.53 105.77
CA ASP A 97 20.65 -3.93 105.34
C ASP A 97 19.65 -4.18 104.17
N PRO A 98 20.00 -3.83 102.91
CA PRO A 98 19.17 -4.14 101.74
C PRO A 98 19.10 -5.65 101.43
N LEU A 99 20.10 -6.44 101.85
CA LEU A 99 20.18 -7.86 101.51
C LEU A 99 19.20 -8.74 102.31
N LYS A 100 18.88 -8.37 103.55
CA LYS A 100 17.92 -9.12 104.39
C LYS A 100 16.46 -8.81 104.05
N SER A 101 16.18 -7.60 103.56
CA SER A 101 14.82 -7.20 103.15
C SER A 101 14.37 -7.86 101.84
N VAL A 102 15.30 -8.25 100.96
CA VAL A 102 14.99 -8.95 99.70
C VAL A 102 14.83 -10.47 99.93
N LEU A 103 15.38 -11.01 101.02
CA LEU A 103 15.34 -12.44 101.37
C LEU A 103 14.08 -12.86 102.13
N GLN A 104 13.29 -11.91 102.65
CA GLN A 104 11.99 -12.19 103.24
C GLN A 104 10.89 -11.63 102.34
N SER A 105 10.23 -12.51 101.61
CA SER A 105 8.97 -12.17 100.93
C SER A 105 7.93 -11.84 102.00
N ASN A 106 7.72 -10.55 102.28
CA ASN A 106 6.56 -10.06 103.04
C ASN A 106 5.26 -10.11 102.22
N THR A 107 5.21 -10.99 101.21
CA THR A 107 4.04 -11.12 100.33
C THR A 107 3.14 -12.21 100.88
N ASP A 108 2.02 -11.79 101.46
CA ASP A 108 0.94 -12.68 101.88
C ASP A 108 0.42 -13.49 100.68
N SER A 109 0.23 -14.80 100.85
CA SER A 109 -0.20 -15.70 99.77
C SER A 109 -1.56 -15.27 99.19
N ILE A 110 -2.40 -14.65 100.02
CA ILE A 110 -3.72 -14.15 99.63
C ILE A 110 -3.57 -12.88 98.78
N SER A 111 -2.71 -11.94 99.19
CA SER A 111 -2.40 -10.72 98.43
C SER A 111 -1.79 -11.04 97.06
N TRP A 112 -0.86 -12.00 97.00
CA TRP A 112 -0.30 -12.44 95.72
C TRP A 112 -1.34 -13.09 94.81
N LYS A 113 -2.22 -13.93 95.37
CA LYS A 113 -3.30 -14.56 94.60
C LYS A 113 -4.29 -13.52 94.06
N GLN A 114 -4.62 -12.51 94.85
CA GLN A 114 -5.48 -11.40 94.40
C GLN A 114 -4.83 -10.60 93.27
N GLU A 115 -3.52 -10.36 93.36
CA GLU A 115 -2.77 -9.68 92.30
C GLU A 115 -2.69 -10.51 91.01
N VAL A 116 -2.50 -11.83 91.14
CA VAL A 116 -2.57 -12.76 90.00
C VAL A 116 -3.96 -12.79 89.39
N GLU A 117 -5.03 -12.83 90.20
CA GLU A 117 -6.41 -12.79 89.70
C GLU A 117 -6.74 -11.44 89.04
N ARG A 118 -6.13 -10.35 89.50
CA ARG A 118 -6.26 -9.01 88.90
C ARG A 118 -5.53 -8.89 87.57
N VAL A 119 -4.33 -9.45 87.45
CA VAL A 119 -3.45 -9.32 86.28
C VAL A 119 -3.70 -10.42 85.24
N ALA A 120 -4.19 -11.59 85.63
CA ALA A 120 -4.55 -12.68 84.72
C ALA A 120 -5.49 -12.28 83.56
N PRO A 121 -6.57 -11.50 83.77
CA PRO A 121 -7.40 -11.02 82.65
C PRO A 121 -6.69 -9.97 81.79
N GLN A 122 -5.71 -9.22 82.33
CA GLN A 122 -4.91 -8.24 81.57
C GLN A 122 -3.86 -8.93 80.69
N LEU A 123 -3.38 -10.11 81.08
CA LEU A 123 -2.49 -10.97 80.31
C LEU A 123 -3.21 -11.87 79.30
N LYS A 124 -4.54 -11.89 79.34
CA LYS A 124 -5.35 -12.63 78.39
C LYS A 124 -5.31 -11.89 77.04
N ILE A 125 -4.29 -12.18 76.26
CA ILE A 125 -4.15 -11.72 74.87
C ILE A 125 -5.29 -12.35 74.08
N THR A 126 -6.40 -11.65 73.94
CA THR A 126 -7.42 -11.99 72.97
C THR A 126 -6.89 -11.58 71.61
N LEU A 127 -6.31 -12.52 70.87
CA LEU A 127 -6.01 -12.35 69.46
C LEU A 127 -7.35 -12.21 68.72
N ARG A 128 -7.88 -10.98 68.66
CA ARG A 128 -8.97 -10.68 67.73
C ARG A 128 -8.37 -10.87 66.34
N GLN A 129 -9.01 -11.71 65.53
CA GLN A 129 -8.76 -11.73 64.08
C GLN A 129 -9.21 -10.37 63.55
N ASP A 130 -8.31 -9.40 63.59
CA ASP A 130 -8.53 -8.08 63.07
C ASP A 130 -8.15 -8.05 61.58
N ALA A 131 -8.82 -7.23 60.79
CA ALA A 131 -8.56 -7.09 59.34
C ALA A 131 -7.14 -6.55 59.03
N LYS A 132 -6.36 -6.23 60.07
CA LYS A 132 -4.94 -5.84 60.06
C LYS A 132 -3.99 -7.04 60.21
N ASP A 133 -4.49 -8.28 60.18
CA ASP A 133 -3.64 -9.47 60.22
C ASP A 133 -2.89 -9.64 58.88
N TRP A 134 -1.68 -9.11 58.83
CA TRP A 134 -0.77 -9.21 57.67
C TRP A 134 -0.54 -10.67 57.25
N ARG A 135 -0.75 -11.65 58.14
CA ARG A 135 -0.64 -13.08 57.81
C ARG A 135 -1.77 -13.52 56.88
N LEU A 136 -2.99 -13.01 57.09
CA LEU A 136 -4.13 -13.27 56.21
C LEU A 136 -3.89 -12.65 54.83
N HIS A 137 -3.39 -11.41 54.77
CA HIS A 137 -3.02 -10.77 53.51
C HIS A 137 -1.87 -11.49 52.79
N LEU A 138 -0.86 -11.98 53.53
CA LEU A 138 0.23 -12.77 52.98
C LEU A 138 -0.26 -14.11 52.40
N GLU A 139 -1.18 -14.78 53.10
CA GLU A 139 -1.79 -16.02 52.63
C GLU A 139 -2.66 -15.78 51.39
N GLN A 140 -3.45 -14.71 51.37
CA GLN A 140 -4.22 -14.27 50.21
C GLN A 140 -3.31 -13.95 49.02
N MET A 141 -2.23 -13.19 49.23
CA MET A 141 -1.26 -12.85 48.19
C MET A 141 -0.59 -14.11 47.62
N ASN A 142 -0.22 -15.07 48.46
CA ASN A 142 0.36 -16.33 48.01
C ASN A 142 -0.66 -17.18 47.22
N SER A 143 -1.92 -17.18 47.63
CA SER A 143 -3.01 -17.81 46.88
C SER A 143 -3.22 -17.16 45.51
N MET A 144 -3.25 -15.83 45.45
CA MET A 144 -3.35 -15.08 44.19
C MET A 144 -2.14 -15.32 43.30
N HIS A 145 -0.93 -15.35 43.86
CA HIS A 145 0.29 -15.64 43.11
C HIS A 145 0.23 -17.03 42.47
N LYS A 146 -0.15 -18.07 43.23
CA LYS A 146 -0.35 -19.42 42.68
C LYS A 146 -1.43 -19.47 41.61
N ASN A 147 -2.52 -18.71 41.78
CA ASN A 147 -3.57 -18.62 40.77
C ASN A 147 -3.04 -18.00 39.48
N VAL A 148 -2.32 -16.88 39.57
CA VAL A 148 -1.70 -16.22 38.42
C VAL A 148 -0.70 -17.14 37.75
N GLU A 149 0.17 -17.81 38.51
CA GLU A 149 1.14 -18.77 37.97
C GLU A 149 0.44 -19.92 37.23
N GLN A 150 -0.65 -20.47 37.78
CA GLN A 150 -1.45 -21.48 37.10
C GLN A 150 -2.09 -20.94 35.82
N LYS A 151 -2.68 -19.73 35.85
CA LYS A 151 -3.33 -19.13 34.68
C LYS A 151 -2.31 -18.82 33.58
N VAL A 152 -1.15 -18.27 33.93
CA VAL A 152 -0.04 -18.02 33.00
C VAL A 152 0.49 -19.33 32.44
N GLY A 153 0.67 -20.35 33.29
CA GLY A 153 1.09 -21.69 32.87
C GLY A 153 0.09 -22.37 31.92
N ASN A 154 -1.19 -22.06 32.03
CA ASN A 154 -2.22 -22.57 31.11
C ASN A 154 -2.26 -21.79 29.78
N VAL A 155 -2.17 -20.45 29.83
CA VAL A 155 -2.32 -19.60 28.64
C VAL A 155 -1.04 -19.54 27.79
N GLY A 156 0.14 -19.67 28.41
CA GLY A 156 1.43 -19.65 27.70
C GLY A 156 1.52 -20.68 26.56
N PRO A 157 1.24 -21.97 26.83
CA PRO A 157 1.22 -23.01 25.79
C PRO A 157 0.22 -22.74 24.67
N ASP A 158 -0.98 -22.27 25.00
CA ASP A 158 -2.02 -21.93 24.01
C ASP A 158 -1.55 -20.80 23.08
N LEU A 159 -0.93 -19.75 23.65
CA LEU A 159 -0.35 -18.65 22.88
C LEU A 159 0.82 -19.12 22.01
N GLU A 160 1.65 -20.05 22.50
CA GLU A 160 2.74 -20.63 21.73
C GLU A 160 2.23 -21.47 20.54
N ILE A 161 1.16 -22.24 20.74
CA ILE A 161 0.49 -22.99 19.66
C ILE A 161 -0.05 -22.03 18.61
N ILE A 162 -0.72 -20.95 19.01
CA ILE A 162 -1.25 -19.93 18.09
C ILE A 162 -0.09 -19.27 17.33
N SER A 163 0.97 -18.85 18.02
CA SER A 163 2.15 -18.24 17.41
C SER A 163 2.81 -19.17 16.37
N LYS A 164 3.02 -20.45 16.71
CA LYS A 164 3.52 -21.46 15.76
C LYS A 164 2.57 -21.69 14.59
N GLY A 165 1.26 -21.68 14.85
CA GLY A 165 0.23 -21.76 13.83
C GLY A 165 0.31 -20.61 12.84
N ILE A 166 0.38 -19.37 13.35
CA ILE A 166 0.54 -18.16 12.54
C ILE A 166 1.83 -18.22 11.73
N ALA A 167 2.97 -18.55 12.34
CA ALA A 167 4.25 -18.68 11.65
C ALA A 167 4.19 -19.67 10.49
N LYS A 168 3.58 -20.84 10.70
CA LYS A 168 3.37 -21.85 9.65
C LYS A 168 2.44 -21.35 8.53
N THR A 169 1.38 -20.63 8.88
CA THR A 169 0.50 -20.04 7.85
C THR A 169 1.20 -18.96 7.04
N LEU A 170 2.06 -18.14 7.67
CA LEU A 170 2.85 -17.12 7.01
C LEU A 170 3.86 -17.73 6.04
N GLU A 171 4.55 -18.81 6.44
CA GLU A 171 5.45 -19.56 5.56
C GLU A 171 4.71 -20.15 4.35
N ARG A 172 3.49 -20.68 4.58
CA ARG A 172 2.63 -21.17 3.50
C ARG A 172 2.19 -20.05 2.54
N ILE A 173 1.88 -18.86 3.07
CA ILE A 173 1.56 -17.69 2.26
C ILE A 173 2.78 -17.28 1.44
N SER A 174 3.96 -17.14 2.06
CA SER A 174 5.20 -16.77 1.37
C SER A 174 5.57 -17.74 0.24
N THR A 175 5.44 -19.05 0.46
CA THR A 175 5.68 -20.06 -0.58
C THR A 175 4.66 -19.96 -1.72
N ARG A 176 3.38 -19.71 -1.41
CA ARG A 176 2.33 -19.49 -2.41
C ARG A 176 2.59 -18.24 -3.24
N GLU A 177 2.99 -17.14 -2.60
CA GLU A 177 3.35 -15.88 -3.24
C GLU A 177 4.56 -16.03 -4.15
N LYS A 178 5.63 -16.68 -3.69
CA LYS A 178 6.81 -16.97 -4.53
C LYS A 178 6.44 -17.77 -5.77
N SER A 179 5.59 -18.79 -5.62
CA SER A 179 5.10 -19.59 -6.76
C SER A 179 4.27 -18.73 -7.73
N LEU A 180 3.34 -17.92 -7.21
CA LEU A 180 2.50 -17.05 -8.01
C LEU A 180 3.30 -15.99 -8.76
N ASN A 181 4.26 -15.34 -8.09
CA ASN A 181 5.15 -14.37 -8.70
C ASN A 181 6.02 -14.99 -9.81
N THR A 182 6.47 -16.24 -9.61
CA THR A 182 7.21 -16.98 -10.64
C THR A 182 6.33 -17.26 -11.86
N GLN A 183 5.09 -17.71 -11.64
CA GLN A 183 4.12 -17.96 -12.72
C GLN A 183 3.76 -16.67 -13.47
N LEU A 184 3.49 -15.58 -12.75
CA LEU A 184 3.16 -14.27 -13.32
C LEU A 184 4.34 -13.73 -14.12
N SER A 185 5.56 -13.81 -13.59
CA SER A 185 6.78 -13.38 -14.28
C SER A 185 6.99 -14.18 -15.58
N SER A 186 6.72 -15.49 -15.56
CA SER A 186 6.77 -16.33 -16.76
C SER A 186 5.73 -15.90 -17.80
N MET A 187 4.48 -15.68 -17.38
CA MET A 187 3.40 -15.17 -18.24
C MET A 187 3.75 -13.80 -18.83
N MET A 188 4.26 -12.88 -18.01
CA MET A 188 4.63 -11.53 -18.43
C MET A 188 5.75 -11.56 -19.46
N ASN A 189 6.75 -12.42 -19.28
CA ASN A 189 7.81 -12.63 -20.27
C ASN A 189 7.27 -13.17 -21.60
N LYS A 190 6.33 -14.13 -21.57
CA LYS A 190 5.66 -14.62 -22.79
C LYS A 190 4.87 -13.51 -23.48
N PHE A 191 4.12 -12.71 -22.72
CA PHE A 191 3.35 -11.58 -23.24
C PHE A 191 4.25 -10.52 -23.87
N LYS A 192 5.37 -10.18 -23.22
CA LYS A 192 6.37 -9.25 -23.75
C LYS A 192 6.95 -9.76 -25.06
N ARG A 193 7.40 -11.02 -25.11
CA ARG A 193 7.90 -11.65 -26.35
C ARG A 193 6.85 -11.63 -27.46
N ALA A 194 5.60 -11.96 -27.18
CA ALA A 194 4.52 -11.94 -28.17
C ALA A 194 4.21 -10.51 -28.65
N THR A 195 4.35 -9.51 -27.78
CA THR A 195 4.17 -8.11 -28.14
C THR A 195 5.31 -7.62 -29.03
N ASP A 196 6.55 -7.97 -28.70
CA ASP A 196 7.75 -7.63 -29.47
C ASP A 196 7.69 -8.29 -30.87
N THR A 197 7.34 -9.58 -30.96
CA THR A 197 7.20 -10.26 -32.26
C THR A 197 6.07 -9.68 -33.11
N ARG A 198 4.96 -9.27 -32.47
CA ARG A 198 3.86 -8.59 -33.16
C ARG A 198 4.31 -7.22 -33.69
N ALA A 199 5.10 -6.47 -32.94
CA ALA A 199 5.65 -5.19 -33.38
C ALA A 199 6.58 -5.39 -34.58
N GLU A 200 7.48 -6.38 -34.52
CA GLU A 200 8.39 -6.73 -35.61
C GLU A 200 7.63 -7.13 -36.88
N LEU A 201 6.62 -8.00 -36.77
CA LEU A 201 5.78 -8.41 -37.91
C LEU A 201 5.01 -7.24 -38.50
N ARG A 202 4.48 -6.33 -37.67
CA ARG A 202 3.78 -5.13 -38.12
C ARG A 202 4.71 -4.21 -38.90
N GLU A 203 5.95 -4.05 -38.46
CA GLU A 203 6.96 -3.27 -39.17
C GLU A 203 7.34 -3.91 -40.50
N LYS A 204 7.59 -5.23 -40.53
CA LYS A 204 7.83 -5.98 -41.78
C LYS A 204 6.68 -5.87 -42.76
N TYR A 205 5.44 -6.00 -42.28
CA TYR A 205 4.24 -5.81 -43.10
C TYR A 205 4.13 -4.39 -43.65
N LYS A 206 4.37 -3.37 -42.81
CA LYS A 206 4.37 -1.96 -43.24
C LYS A 206 5.43 -1.72 -44.32
N ALA A 207 6.65 -2.21 -44.13
CA ALA A 207 7.72 -2.10 -45.11
C ALA A 207 7.37 -2.80 -46.44
N ALA A 208 6.81 -4.02 -46.37
CA ALA A 208 6.36 -4.75 -47.55
C ALA A 208 5.20 -4.02 -48.26
N SER A 209 4.23 -3.49 -47.52
CA SER A 209 3.11 -2.72 -48.06
C SER A 209 3.58 -1.47 -48.81
N VAL A 210 4.54 -0.73 -48.23
CA VAL A 210 5.14 0.44 -48.90
C VAL A 210 5.88 0.01 -50.17
N GLY A 211 6.62 -1.10 -50.13
CA GLY A 211 7.30 -1.64 -51.30
C GLY A 211 6.36 -2.16 -52.39
N VAL A 212 5.17 -2.66 -52.04
CA VAL A 212 4.13 -3.01 -53.01
C VAL A 212 3.56 -1.75 -53.64
N SER A 213 3.19 -0.74 -52.84
CA SER A 213 2.68 0.53 -53.36
C SER A 213 3.66 1.21 -54.31
N SER A 214 4.96 1.24 -53.99
CA SER A 214 5.96 1.84 -54.89
C SER A 214 6.11 1.05 -56.19
N ARG A 215 6.08 -0.29 -56.14
CA ARG A 215 6.11 -1.13 -57.35
C ARG A 215 4.86 -0.93 -58.20
N THR A 216 3.68 -0.83 -57.59
CA THR A 216 2.43 -0.50 -58.30
C THR A 216 2.54 0.85 -58.99
N GLU A 217 3.03 1.88 -58.30
CA GLU A 217 3.26 3.21 -58.90
C GLU A 217 4.25 3.16 -60.07
N THR A 218 5.34 2.37 -59.97
CA THR A 218 6.26 2.19 -61.10
C THR A 218 5.64 1.43 -62.27
N LEU A 219 4.77 0.45 -62.01
CA LEU A 219 4.05 -0.28 -63.05
C LEU A 219 3.04 0.61 -63.77
N ASP A 220 2.32 1.46 -63.03
CA ASP A 220 1.39 2.44 -63.61
C ASP A 220 2.16 3.41 -64.51
N ARG A 221 3.30 3.93 -64.04
CA ARG A 221 4.16 4.81 -64.85
C ARG A 221 4.67 4.14 -66.13
N ILE A 222 5.13 2.88 -66.05
CA ILE A 222 5.57 2.14 -67.24
C ILE A 222 4.39 1.88 -68.18
N SER A 223 3.20 1.63 -67.65
CA SER A 223 1.99 1.45 -68.46
C SER A 223 1.61 2.73 -69.19
N ASP A 224 1.69 3.88 -68.53
CA ASP A 224 1.50 5.21 -69.14
C ASP A 224 2.55 5.48 -70.22
N ASP A 225 3.82 5.18 -69.95
CA ASP A 225 4.92 5.32 -70.93
C ASP A 225 4.66 4.42 -72.17
N ILE A 226 4.16 3.20 -71.97
CA ILE A 226 3.78 2.29 -73.06
C ILE A 226 2.59 2.85 -73.86
N GLU A 227 1.56 3.38 -73.21
CA GLU A 227 0.40 3.97 -73.89
C GLU A 227 0.83 5.21 -74.70
N GLN A 228 1.71 6.06 -74.13
CA GLN A 228 2.29 7.20 -74.85
C GLN A 228 3.12 6.76 -76.06
N LEU A 229 3.96 5.74 -75.91
CA LEU A 229 4.80 5.23 -77.00
C LEU A 229 3.94 4.59 -78.09
N LYS A 230 2.87 3.87 -77.71
CA LYS A 230 1.86 3.34 -78.64
C LYS A 230 1.15 4.47 -79.38
N GLN A 231 0.74 5.54 -78.71
CA GLN A 231 0.15 6.72 -79.35
C GLN A 231 1.13 7.39 -80.32
N GLN A 232 2.40 7.54 -79.94
CA GLN A 232 3.44 8.05 -80.84
C GLN A 232 3.65 7.16 -82.06
N ILE A 233 3.66 5.83 -81.90
CA ILE A 233 3.74 4.88 -83.01
C ILE A 233 2.51 5.00 -83.91
N GLU A 234 1.31 5.11 -83.36
CA GLU A 234 0.07 5.27 -84.13
C GLU A 234 0.06 6.60 -84.89
N GLU A 235 0.52 7.70 -84.26
CA GLU A 235 0.71 8.98 -84.93
C GLU A 235 1.77 8.92 -86.03
N GLN A 236 2.92 8.27 -85.81
CA GLN A 236 3.96 8.09 -86.82
C GLN A 236 3.48 7.15 -87.93
N GLY A 237 2.72 6.13 -87.60
CA GLY A 237 2.05 5.22 -88.53
C GLY A 237 1.03 5.96 -89.39
N ALA A 238 0.21 6.82 -88.80
CA ALA A 238 -0.71 7.69 -89.52
C ALA A 238 0.05 8.70 -90.39
N LYS A 239 1.07 9.40 -89.87
CA LYS A 239 1.90 10.35 -90.63
C LYS A 239 2.64 9.69 -91.80
N SER A 240 3.16 8.47 -91.60
CA SER A 240 3.86 7.71 -92.65
C SER A 240 2.90 7.06 -93.65
N SER A 241 1.71 6.63 -93.21
CA SER A 241 0.67 6.07 -94.08
C SER A 241 -0.07 7.13 -94.89
N ASP A 242 -0.32 8.32 -94.33
CA ASP A 242 -1.18 9.35 -94.93
C ASP A 242 -0.37 10.40 -95.74
N GLY A 243 0.91 10.61 -95.42
CA GLY A 243 1.71 11.68 -96.04
C GLY A 243 2.82 11.23 -96.99
N ALA A 244 3.54 10.16 -96.68
CA ALA A 244 4.80 9.85 -97.36
C ALA A 244 4.66 9.28 -98.79
N PRO A 245 3.81 8.28 -99.09
CA PRO A 245 3.72 7.75 -100.44
C PRO A 245 3.07 8.73 -101.44
N LEU A 246 2.12 9.55 -100.98
CA LEU A 246 1.42 10.51 -101.84
C LEU A 246 2.28 11.72 -102.18
N THR A 247 2.97 12.31 -101.20
CA THR A 247 3.87 13.44 -101.47
C THR A 247 5.07 13.03 -102.31
N MET A 248 5.63 11.84 -102.07
CA MET A 248 6.71 11.28 -102.88
C MET A 248 6.28 11.04 -104.33
N ASN A 249 5.11 10.42 -104.56
CA ASN A 249 4.60 10.20 -105.91
C ASN A 249 4.26 11.51 -106.65
N VAL A 250 3.72 12.51 -105.96
CA VAL A 250 3.44 13.83 -106.55
C VAL A 250 4.76 14.56 -106.90
N GLN A 251 5.77 14.52 -106.03
CA GLN A 251 7.08 15.11 -106.31
C GLN A 251 7.80 14.42 -107.48
N ILE A 252 7.72 13.09 -107.56
CA ILE A 252 8.23 12.32 -108.71
C ILE A 252 7.50 12.75 -109.99
N GLY A 253 6.17 12.85 -109.97
CA GLY A 253 5.39 13.29 -111.14
C GLY A 253 5.72 14.71 -111.59
N VAL A 254 5.96 15.65 -110.66
CA VAL A 254 6.37 17.03 -110.97
C VAL A 254 7.77 17.07 -111.60
N LEU A 255 8.70 16.21 -111.13
CA LEU A 255 10.04 16.08 -111.73
C LEU A 255 9.96 15.49 -113.14
N GLU A 256 9.14 14.47 -113.36
CA GLU A 256 8.93 13.90 -114.71
C GLU A 256 8.36 14.95 -115.67
N GLN A 257 7.38 15.76 -115.22
CA GLN A 257 6.82 16.84 -116.02
C GLN A 257 7.83 17.94 -116.33
N SER A 258 8.69 18.30 -115.37
CA SER A 258 9.71 19.34 -115.58
C SER A 258 10.75 18.88 -116.61
N ILE A 259 11.19 17.61 -116.52
CA ILE A 259 12.10 16.99 -117.48
C ILE A 259 11.47 16.96 -118.88
N LEU A 260 10.22 16.52 -119.00
CA LEU A 260 9.51 16.50 -120.29
C LEU A 260 9.38 17.91 -120.89
N ASN A 261 9.05 18.92 -120.08
CA ASN A 261 8.96 20.31 -120.53
C ASN A 261 10.31 20.86 -121.00
N THR A 262 11.41 20.56 -120.28
CA THR A 262 12.75 20.91 -120.75
C THR A 262 13.08 20.23 -122.06
N TYR A 263 12.75 18.94 -122.22
CA TYR A 263 12.99 18.22 -123.47
C TYR A 263 12.19 18.80 -124.64
N LEU A 264 10.90 19.10 -124.43
CA LEU A 264 10.05 19.75 -125.42
C LEU A 264 10.51 21.16 -125.75
N ARG A 265 10.97 21.93 -124.75
CA ARG A 265 11.50 23.28 -124.94
C ARG A 265 12.81 23.24 -125.73
N ASP A 266 13.70 22.31 -125.44
CA ASP A 266 14.96 22.13 -126.17
C ASP A 266 14.71 21.64 -127.59
N HIS A 267 13.77 20.71 -127.80
CA HIS A 267 13.36 20.28 -129.13
C HIS A 267 12.69 21.41 -129.92
N PHE A 268 11.84 22.21 -129.29
CA PHE A 268 11.23 23.39 -129.91
C PHE A 268 12.29 24.42 -130.28
N ASN A 269 13.20 24.76 -129.37
CA ASN A 269 14.31 25.69 -129.63
C ASN A 269 15.24 25.18 -130.73
N PHE A 270 15.48 23.87 -130.80
CA PHE A 270 16.26 23.24 -131.86
C PHE A 270 15.54 23.33 -133.22
N SER A 271 14.24 23.04 -133.25
CA SER A 271 13.41 23.18 -134.46
C SER A 271 13.24 24.63 -134.93
N ALA A 272 13.14 25.58 -133.99
CA ALA A 272 13.06 27.01 -134.28
C ALA A 272 14.38 27.58 -134.80
N ASN A 273 15.53 27.07 -134.30
CA ASN A 273 16.84 27.40 -134.88
C ASN A 273 17.03 26.79 -136.28
N LEU A 274 16.49 25.60 -136.55
CA LEU A 274 16.51 25.00 -137.89
C LEU A 274 15.65 25.76 -138.91
N LEU A 275 14.53 26.35 -138.47
CA LEU A 275 13.65 27.17 -139.32
C LEU A 275 14.16 28.60 -139.56
N ASN A 276 15.12 29.09 -138.78
CA ASN A 276 15.78 30.40 -138.97
C ASN A 276 17.05 30.32 -139.86
N ILE A 277 17.38 29.13 -140.40
CA ILE A 277 18.56 28.88 -141.25
C ILE A 277 18.17 28.57 -142.72
N LEU A 278 16.88 28.63 -143.07
CA LEU A 278 16.35 28.56 -144.45
C LEU A 278 15.92 29.94 -144.94
#